data_AF-A0A3M1BGM7-F1
#
_entry.id   AF-A0A3M1BGM7-F1
#
_cell.length_a   1.000
_cell.length_b   1.000
_cell.length_c   1.000
_cell.angle_alpha   90.00
_cell.angle_beta   90.00
_cell.angle_gamma   90.00
#
_symmetry.space_group_name_H-M   'P 1'
#
loop_
_entity.id
_entity.type
_entity.pdbx_description
1 polymer ?
#
loop_
_entity_poly.entity_id
_entity_poly.type
_entity_poly.pdbx_seq_one_letter_code
_entity_poly.pdbx_strand_id
1 'polypeptide(L)'
;TPAEYTWLHRIGADLAGMSTVPEVLVARHMGMDVFAASVVTDVGYPPERIKHTSHEEVVQVAAQAGQRLAVVIRELLGNLS
;
A
#
# COMPACT_ATOMS: atom_id res chain seq x y z
N THR A 1 -7.84 2.06 -13.99
CA THR A 1 -7.91 1.49 -15.36
C THR A 1 -6.50 1.21 -15.88
N PRO A 2 -6.29 0.34 -16.89
CA PRO A 2 -4.96 0.10 -17.46
C PRO A 2 -4.26 1.37 -17.97
N ALA A 3 -5.02 2.33 -18.50
CA ALA A 3 -4.50 3.62 -18.94
C ALA A 3 -3.97 4.45 -17.76
N GLU A 4 -4.71 4.52 -16.65
CA GLU A 4 -4.27 5.20 -15.42
C GLU A 4 -3.01 4.54 -14.84
N TYR A 5 -2.94 3.21 -14.75
CA TYR A 5 -1.74 2.53 -14.23
C TYR A 5 -0.51 2.77 -15.11
N THR A 6 -0.68 2.79 -16.43
CA THR A 6 0.40 3.13 -17.36
C THR A 6 0.88 4.57 -17.15
N TRP A 7 -0.06 5.50 -16.96
CA TRP A 7 0.29 6.89 -16.65
C TRP A 7 1.01 7.01 -15.31
N LEU A 8 0.49 6.39 -14.25
CA LEU A 8 1.08 6.36 -12.91
C LEU A 8 2.52 5.81 -12.95
N HIS A 9 2.73 4.68 -13.63
CA HIS A 9 4.06 4.11 -13.81
C HIS A 9 5.01 5.07 -14.55
N ARG A 10 4.54 5.72 -15.62
CA ARG A 10 5.35 6.68 -16.39
C ARG A 10 5.76 7.92 -15.60
N ILE A 11 4.95 8.34 -14.62
CA ILE A 11 5.30 9.46 -13.74
C ILE A 11 6.09 9.03 -12.49
N GLY A 12 6.47 7.75 -12.39
CA GLY A 12 7.33 7.22 -11.35
C GLY A 12 6.60 6.68 -10.11
N ALA A 13 5.31 6.36 -10.20
CA ALA A 13 4.60 5.69 -9.11
C ALA A 13 4.91 4.18 -9.11
N ASP A 14 5.31 3.67 -7.95
CA ASP A 14 5.47 2.23 -7.72
C ASP A 14 4.18 1.56 -7.20
N LEU A 15 3.32 2.33 -6.54
CA LEU A 15 2.10 1.86 -5.87
C LEU A 15 0.96 2.85 -6.04
N ALA A 16 -0.27 2.34 -6.05
CA ALA A 16 -1.50 3.13 -6.05
C ALA A 16 -2.46 2.61 -4.99
N GLY A 17 -3.10 3.52 -4.26
CA GLY A 17 -4.04 3.19 -3.19
C GLY A 17 -5.05 4.31 -2.96
N MET A 18 -6.04 4.05 -2.11
CA MET A 18 -7.19 4.94 -1.89
C MET A 18 -7.21 5.61 -0.50
N SER A 19 -6.13 5.48 0.27
CA SER A 19 -6.01 5.97 1.66
C SER A 19 -4.56 6.41 1.92
N THR A 20 -4.16 6.54 3.19
CA THR A 20 -2.83 6.89 3.70
C THR A 20 -2.43 8.35 3.48
N VAL A 21 -2.61 8.90 2.28
CA VAL A 21 -2.21 10.29 1.99
C VAL A 21 -2.92 11.31 2.89
N PRO A 22 -4.27 11.28 3.06
CA PRO A 22 -4.94 12.23 3.95
C PRO A 22 -4.45 12.14 5.42
N GLU A 23 -4.27 10.92 5.93
CA GLU A 23 -3.85 10.65 7.30
C GLU A 23 -2.41 11.15 7.55
N VAL A 24 -1.49 10.87 6.61
CA VAL A 24 -0.09 11.34 6.67
C VAL A 24 -0.02 12.87 6.63
N LEU A 25 -0.82 13.52 5.79
CA LEU A 25 -0.85 14.99 5.71
C LEU A 25 -1.25 15.63 7.04
N VAL A 26 -2.27 15.09 7.71
CA VAL A 26 -2.72 15.57 9.03
C VAL A 26 -1.66 15.31 10.09
N ALA A 27 -1.09 14.11 10.16
CA ALA A 27 -0.04 13.76 11.12
C ALA A 27 1.21 14.66 10.96
N ARG A 28 1.64 14.89 9.72
CA ARG A 28 2.75 15.81 9.41
C ARG A 28 2.42 17.25 9.81
N HIS A 29 1.19 17.71 9.58
CA HIS A 29 0.75 19.03 10.02
C HIS A 29 0.84 19.19 11.55
N MET A 30 0.64 18.09 12.29
CA MET A 30 0.79 18.05 13.75
C MET A 30 2.24 17.84 14.23
N GLY A 31 3.23 17.78 13.32
CA GLY A 31 4.63 17.55 13.67
C GLY A 31 4.93 16.12 14.12
N MET A 32 4.12 15.14 13.73
CA MET A 32 4.32 13.73 14.06
C MET A 32 5.23 13.05 13.04
N ASP A 33 6.10 12.17 13.51
CA ASP A 33 6.80 11.21 12.67
C ASP A 33 5.84 10.13 12.18
N VAL A 34 5.95 9.74 10.91
CA VAL A 34 5.05 8.77 10.28
C VAL A 34 5.84 7.69 9.57
N PHE A 35 5.55 6.44 9.92
CA PHE A 35 5.93 5.26 9.15
C PHE A 35 4.69 4.71 8.45
N ALA A 36 4.78 4.48 7.14
CA ALA A 36 3.71 3.88 6.36
C ALA A 36 4.24 2.64 5.62
N ALA A 37 3.42 1.60 5.57
CA ALA A 37 3.69 0.38 4.82
C ALA A 37 2.43 -0.02 4.04
N SER A 38 2.61 -0.50 2.82
CA SER A 38 1.52 -0.93 1.94
C SER A 38 1.62 -2.42 1.66
N VAL A 39 0.48 -3.10 1.69
CA VAL A 39 0.35 -4.48 1.22
C VAL A 39 -0.11 -4.44 -0.23
N VAL A 40 0.68 -5.02 -1.13
CA VAL A 40 0.33 -5.10 -2.55
C VAL A 40 -0.61 -6.29 -2.77
N THR A 41 -1.86 -6.01 -3.13
CA THR A 41 -2.91 -7.03 -3.31
C THR A 41 -3.07 -7.48 -4.76
N ASP A 42 -2.67 -6.64 -5.71
CA ASP A 42 -2.83 -6.84 -7.14
C ASP A 42 -1.72 -6.15 -7.94
N VAL A 43 -1.64 -6.44 -9.24
CA VAL A 43 -0.60 -5.93 -10.14
C VAL A 43 -1.23 -5.08 -11.24
N GLY A 44 -0.97 -3.76 -11.19
CA GLY A 44 -1.45 -2.79 -12.17
C GLY A 44 -0.54 -2.56 -13.38
N TYR A 45 0.71 -3.03 -13.35
CA TYR A 45 1.70 -2.82 -14.42
C TYR A 45 2.74 -3.97 -14.49
N PRO A 46 3.25 -4.35 -15.68
CA PRO A 46 2.86 -3.88 -17.01
C PRO A 46 1.45 -4.35 -17.42
N PRO A 47 0.79 -3.70 -18.40
CA PRO A 47 -0.64 -3.91 -18.70
C PRO A 47 -1.01 -5.36 -18.97
N GLU A 48 -0.08 -6.16 -19.51
CA GLU A 48 -0.26 -7.58 -19.83
C GLU A 48 -0.38 -8.46 -18.56
N ARG A 49 0.02 -7.95 -17.40
CA ARG A 49 -0.07 -8.65 -16.11
C ARG A 49 -1.30 -8.26 -15.30
N ILE A 50 -2.09 -7.29 -15.77
CA ILE A 50 -3.32 -6.89 -15.09
C ILE A 50 -4.31 -8.05 -15.17
N LYS A 51 -4.78 -8.48 -14.00
CA LYS A 51 -5.83 -9.49 -13.87
C LYS A 51 -7.06 -8.83 -13.26
N HIS A 52 -8.23 -9.36 -13.60
CA HIS A 52 -9.43 -9.00 -12.85
C HIS A 52 -9.28 -9.58 -11.44
N THR A 53 -9.44 -8.73 -10.43
CA THR A 53 -9.36 -9.13 -9.02
C THR A 53 -10.67 -8.72 -8.35
N SER A 54 -11.28 -9.65 -7.60
CA SER A 54 -12.48 -9.34 -6.83
C SER A 54 -12.13 -8.67 -5.51
N HIS A 55 -13.10 -8.00 -4.88
CA HIS A 55 -12.88 -7.40 -3.56
C HIS A 55 -12.54 -8.47 -2.51
N GLU A 56 -13.17 -9.64 -2.59
CA GLU A 56 -12.93 -10.76 -1.69
C GLU A 56 -11.50 -11.29 -1.81
N GLU A 57 -10.96 -11.41 -3.03
CA GLU A 57 -9.57 -11.81 -3.27
C GLU A 57 -8.58 -10.81 -2.68
N VAL A 58 -8.84 -9.50 -2.88
CA VAL A 58 -8.05 -8.41 -2.28
C VAL A 58 -8.02 -8.55 -0.75
N VAL A 59 -9.18 -8.75 -0.13
CA VAL A 59 -9.30 -8.90 1.33
C VAL A 59 -8.56 -10.15 1.83
N GLN A 60 -8.65 -11.27 1.11
CA GLN A 60 -7.93 -12.50 1.48
C GLN A 60 -6.41 -12.33 1.42
N VAL A 61 -5.89 -11.74 0.33
CA VAL A 61 -4.45 -11.45 0.19
C VAL A 61 -4.00 -10.48 1.27
N ALA A 62 -4.77 -9.42 1.51
CA ALA A 62 -4.48 -8.43 2.55
C ALA A 62 -4.45 -9.06 3.95
N ALA A 63 -5.37 -9.96 4.27
CA ALA A 63 -5.40 -10.65 5.56
C ALA A 63 -4.15 -11.54 5.77
N GLN A 64 -3.76 -12.29 4.74
CA GLN A 64 -2.58 -13.16 4.82
C GLN A 64 -1.27 -12.37 4.94
N ALA A 65 -1.08 -11.36 4.09
CA ALA A 65 0.12 -10.52 4.13
C ALA A 65 0.14 -9.62 5.38
N GLY A 66 -1.03 -9.18 5.86
CA GLY A 66 -1.20 -8.39 7.07
C GLY A 66 -0.67 -9.10 8.32
N GLN A 67 -0.75 -10.43 8.40
CA GLN A 67 -0.15 -11.19 9.50
C GLN A 67 1.37 -11.03 9.55
N ARG A 68 2.05 -11.03 8.39
CA ARG A 68 3.50 -10.83 8.31
C ARG A 68 3.87 -9.39 8.64
N LEU A 69 3.10 -8.43 8.12
CA LEU A 69 3.29 -7.01 8.44
C LEU A 69 3.11 -6.73 9.93
N ALA A 70 2.15 -7.38 10.59
CA ALA A 70 1.94 -7.25 12.03
C ALA A 70 3.17 -7.68 12.86
N VAL A 71 3.91 -8.69 12.41
CA VAL A 71 5.19 -9.08 13.04
C VAL A 71 6.22 -7.96 12.86
N VAL A 72 6.37 -7.42 11.65
CA VAL A 72 7.30 -6.30 11.38
C VAL A 72 6.97 -5.09 12.25
N ILE A 73 5.69 -4.70 12.33
CA ILE A 73 5.24 -3.58 13.16
C ILE A 73 5.54 -3.85 14.63
N ARG A 74 5.29 -5.07 15.13
CA ARG A 74 5.58 -5.44 16.52
C ARG A 74 7.06 -5.29 16.85
N GLU A 75 7.94 -5.81 16.01
CA GLU A 75 9.38 -5.69 16.19
C GLU A 75 9.85 -4.24 16.08
N LEU A 76 9.30 -3.48 15.13
CA LEU A 76 9.61 -2.05 14.97
C LEU A 76 9.24 -1.26 16.22
N LEU A 77 8.05 -1.49 16.79
CA LEU A 77 7.61 -0.86 18.03
C LEU A 77 8.47 -1.27 19.23
N GLY A 78 8.90 -2.53 19.30
CA GLY A 78 9.78 -3.02 20.37
C GLY A 78 11.19 -2.41 20.34
N ASN A 79 11.62 -1.89 19.19
CA ASN A 79 12.92 -1.25 18.99
C ASN A 79 12.83 0.29 18.91
N LEU A 80 11.64 0.87 19.07
CA LEU A 80 11.47 2.32 19.12
C LEU A 80 11.99 2.81 20.48
N SER A 81 13.05 3.62 20.46
CA SER A 81 13.67 4.24 21.63
C SER A 81 12.94 5.50 22.08
#